data_AF-A0A355G1T3-F1
#
_entry.id   AF-A0A355G1T3-F1
#
_cell.length_a   1.000
_cell.length_b   1.000
_cell.length_c   1.000
_cell.angle_alpha   90.00
_cell.angle_beta   90.00
_cell.angle_gamma   90.00
#
_symmetry.space_group_name_H-M   'P 1'
#
loop_
_entity.id
_entity.type
_entity.pdbx_description
1 polymer ?
#
loop_
_entity_poly.entity_id
_entity_poly.type
_entity_poly.pdbx_seq_one_letter_code
_entity_poly.pdbx_strand_id
1 'polypeptide(L)'
;CLQLNFDKLAAFPAERMRFKTYNMELYFETEDMDAFTSLLALHPEVECLGEVKTYPWRQRVIRVFDPDGHIIEVGESMEFVACREFEKGLSVQETARIIEHPLELVQAWYEKYQSTKQ
;
A
#
# COMPACT_ATOMS: atom_id res chain seq x y z
N CYS A 1 9.26 -5.27 13.02
CA CYS A 1 8.76 -6.65 13.23
C CYS A 1 7.31 -6.52 13.65
N LEU A 2 6.35 -7.16 12.96
CA LEU A 2 4.91 -7.03 13.21
C LEU A 2 4.40 -7.81 14.44
N GLN A 3 5.30 -8.30 15.29
CA GLN A 3 4.98 -9.26 16.33
C GLN A 3 5.08 -8.64 17.72
N LEU A 4 3.93 -8.54 18.38
CA LEU A 4 3.80 -8.01 19.74
C LEU A 4 4.79 -8.67 20.71
N ASN A 5 5.45 -7.84 21.54
CA ASN A 5 6.50 -8.26 22.49
C ASN A 5 7.73 -8.86 21.79
N PHE A 6 8.20 -8.23 20.71
CA PHE A 6 9.37 -8.69 19.98
C PHE A 6 10.64 -8.78 20.86
N ASP A 7 10.77 -7.90 21.85
CA ASP A 7 11.84 -7.93 22.87
C ASP A 7 11.91 -9.28 23.58
N LYS A 8 10.75 -9.83 23.98
CA LYS A 8 10.66 -11.14 24.63
C LYS A 8 10.99 -12.27 23.66
N LEU A 9 10.47 -12.19 22.44
CA LEU A 9 10.70 -13.21 21.41
C LEU A 9 12.19 -13.32 21.03
N ALA A 10 12.84 -12.18 20.80
CA ALA A 10 14.23 -12.12 20.37
C ALA A 10 15.21 -12.03 21.56
N ALA A 11 14.72 -12.20 22.79
CA ALA A 11 15.48 -12.28 24.02
C ALA A 11 16.44 -11.09 24.25
N PHE A 12 15.91 -9.86 24.12
CA PHE A 12 16.66 -8.65 24.45
C PHE A 12 15.88 -7.72 25.40
N PRO A 13 16.56 -6.81 26.13
CA PRO A 13 15.89 -5.94 27.09
C PRO A 13 14.93 -4.95 26.42
N ALA A 14 13.72 -4.81 26.96
CA ALA A 14 12.67 -3.94 26.43
C ALA A 14 13.11 -2.47 26.31
N GLU A 15 14.05 -2.01 27.13
CA GLU A 15 14.59 -0.64 27.09
C GLU A 15 15.36 -0.34 25.80
N ARG A 16 15.75 -1.38 25.03
CA ARG A 16 16.34 -1.21 23.70
C ARG A 16 15.29 -0.98 22.62
N MET A 17 14.03 -1.33 22.86
CA MET A 17 12.94 -1.00 21.94
C MET A 17 12.75 0.51 21.92
N ARG A 18 12.61 1.05 20.71
CA ARG A 18 12.25 2.46 20.52
C ARG A 18 10.90 2.52 19.82
N PHE A 19 9.93 3.10 20.50
CA PHE A 19 8.57 3.25 20.00
C PHE A 19 8.48 4.43 19.03
N LYS A 20 7.82 4.25 17.88
CA LYS A 20 7.58 5.28 16.85
C LYS A 20 8.83 6.11 16.53
N THR A 21 9.86 5.43 16.04
CA THR A 21 11.13 6.06 15.65
C THR A 21 11.07 6.76 14.29
N TYR A 22 10.05 6.48 13.46
CA TYR A 22 9.87 7.03 12.12
C TYR A 22 11.08 6.83 11.19
N ASN A 23 11.91 5.81 11.44
CA ASN A 23 13.15 5.57 10.69
C ASN A 23 13.06 4.38 9.72
N MET A 24 11.92 3.70 9.69
CA MET A 24 11.63 2.52 8.87
C MET A 24 10.13 2.44 8.63
N GLU A 25 9.73 2.00 7.43
CA GLU A 25 8.37 1.54 7.13
C GLU A 25 8.42 0.16 6.44
N LEU A 26 7.38 -0.65 6.64
CA LEU A 26 7.13 -1.86 5.87
C LEU A 26 6.06 -1.56 4.82
N TYR A 27 6.36 -1.84 3.56
CA TYR A 27 5.44 -1.58 2.45
C TYR A 27 4.72 -2.87 2.02
N PHE A 28 3.40 -2.76 1.87
CA PHE A 28 2.52 -3.80 1.34
C PHE A 28 1.60 -3.24 0.28
N GLU A 29 1.03 -4.13 -0.53
CA GLU A 29 0.08 -3.77 -1.58
C GLU A 29 -1.29 -4.43 -1.35
N THR A 30 -2.34 -3.72 -1.72
CA THR A 30 -3.72 -4.22 -1.78
C THR A 30 -4.31 -3.92 -3.16
N GLU A 31 -5.17 -4.81 -3.64
CA GLU A 31 -5.98 -4.58 -4.85
C GLU A 31 -7.26 -3.81 -4.52
N ASP A 32 -7.72 -3.80 -3.27
CA ASP A 32 -8.93 -3.10 -2.83
C ASP A 32 -8.64 -2.24 -1.58
N MET A 33 -8.36 -0.96 -1.83
CA MET A 33 -8.12 0.02 -0.77
C MET A 33 -9.41 0.39 -0.03
N ASP A 34 -10.56 0.32 -0.69
CA ASP A 34 -11.84 0.71 -0.09
C ASP A 34 -12.32 -0.37 0.90
N ALA A 35 -12.15 -1.65 0.55
CA ALA A 35 -12.34 -2.75 1.48
C ALA A 35 -11.34 -2.71 2.64
N PHE A 36 -10.07 -2.40 2.37
CA PHE A 36 -9.04 -2.31 3.42
C PHE A 36 -9.33 -1.18 4.41
N THR A 37 -9.70 0.01 3.92
CA THR A 37 -10.07 1.14 4.79
C THR A 37 -11.36 0.87 5.57
N SER A 38 -12.33 0.17 4.97
CA SER A 38 -13.53 -0.30 5.67
C SER A 38 -13.19 -1.29 6.79
N LEU A 39 -12.25 -2.20 6.54
CA LEU A 39 -11.74 -3.12 7.57
C LEU A 39 -11.06 -2.35 8.71
N LEU A 40 -10.20 -1.37 8.41
CA LEU A 40 -9.57 -0.52 9.42
C LEU A 40 -10.61 0.23 10.27
N ALA A 41 -11.71 0.70 9.67
CA ALA A 41 -12.78 1.37 10.40
C ALA A 41 -13.49 0.45 11.43
N LEU A 42 -13.45 -0.87 11.25
CA LEU A 42 -13.95 -1.86 12.21
C LEU A 42 -12.96 -2.14 13.35
N HIS A 43 -11.71 -1.69 13.22
CA HIS A 43 -10.61 -1.94 14.15
C HIS A 43 -10.03 -0.61 14.68
N PRO A 44 -10.77 0.14 15.52
CA PRO A 44 -10.34 1.44 16.04
C PRO A 44 -9.09 1.37 16.93
N GLU A 45 -8.69 0.18 17.38
CA GLU A 45 -7.43 -0.08 18.07
C GLU A 45 -6.19 0.08 17.18
N VAL A 46 -6.36 0.02 15.84
CA VAL A 46 -5.27 0.22 14.88
C VAL A 46 -5.05 1.71 14.67
N GLU A 47 -3.91 2.20 15.14
CA GLU A 47 -3.58 3.62 14.99
C GLU A 47 -3.16 3.93 13.55
N CYS A 48 -3.94 4.77 12.87
CA CYS A 48 -3.58 5.32 11.57
C CYS A 48 -2.71 6.58 11.75
N LEU A 49 -1.60 6.65 11.02
CA LEU A 49 -0.72 7.83 11.02
C LEU A 49 -1.38 9.05 10.34
N GLY A 50 -2.44 8.83 9.55
CA GLY A 50 -3.24 9.87 8.91
C GLY A 50 -4.33 9.27 8.02
N GLU A 51 -4.93 10.12 7.20
CA GLU A 51 -5.90 9.70 6.19
C GLU A 51 -5.23 9.06 4.97
N VAL A 52 -6.04 8.44 4.11
CA VAL A 52 -5.59 7.92 2.82
C VAL A 52 -5.00 9.06 1.99
N LYS A 53 -3.74 8.90 1.56
CA LYS A 53 -3.03 9.84 0.72
C LYS A 53 -3.02 9.33 -0.72
N THR A 54 -3.22 10.24 -1.68
CA THR A 54 -3.04 9.94 -3.11
C THR A 54 -1.76 10.59 -3.62
N TYR A 55 -0.89 9.82 -4.26
CA TYR A 55 0.35 10.30 -4.85
C TYR A 55 0.16 10.83 -6.29
N PRO A 56 1.10 11.62 -6.83
CA PRO A 56 1.04 12.14 -8.20
C PRO A 56 0.86 11.04 -9.26
N TRP A 57 1.48 9.87 -9.04
CA TRP A 57 1.33 8.68 -9.87
C TRP A 57 0.03 7.88 -9.62
N ARG A 58 -0.99 8.55 -9.05
CA ARG A 58 -2.37 8.05 -8.84
C ARG A 58 -2.55 6.91 -7.85
N GLN A 59 -1.50 6.45 -7.19
CA GLN A 59 -1.58 5.44 -6.15
C GLN A 59 -2.20 6.02 -4.86
N ARG A 60 -3.22 5.34 -4.31
CA ARG A 60 -3.73 5.59 -2.96
C ARG A 60 -2.95 4.76 -1.95
N VAL A 61 -2.70 5.34 -0.78
CA VAL A 61 -1.87 4.74 0.27
C VAL A 61 -2.38 5.15 1.65
N ILE A 62 -2.34 4.23 2.61
CA ILE A 62 -2.59 4.51 4.03
C ILE A 62 -1.43 4.00 4.87
N ARG A 63 -1.12 4.69 5.98
CA ARG A 63 -0.09 4.30 6.93
C ARG A 63 -0.72 4.00 8.28
N VAL A 64 -0.37 2.86 8.85
CA VAL A 64 -0.80 2.43 10.18
C VAL A 64 0.41 2.09 11.05
N PHE A 65 0.23 2.08 12.36
CA PHE A 65 1.21 1.56 13.29
C PHE A 65 0.91 0.10 13.64
N ASP A 66 1.95 -0.71 13.71
CA ASP A 66 1.86 -1.99 14.41
C ASP A 66 1.84 -1.76 15.94
N PRO A 67 1.54 -2.79 16.76
CA PRO A 67 1.49 -2.66 18.21
C PRO A 67 2.82 -2.23 18.87
N ASP A 68 3.95 -2.41 18.18
CA ASP A 68 5.28 -2.01 18.66
C ASP A 68 5.70 -0.62 18.13
N GLY A 69 4.82 0.06 17.39
CA GLY A 69 5.00 1.42 16.90
C GLY A 69 5.83 1.55 15.62
N HIS A 70 5.98 0.47 14.84
CA HIS A 70 6.57 0.53 13.50
C HIS A 70 5.53 0.97 12.47
N ILE A 71 5.96 1.68 11.44
CA ILE A 71 5.07 2.13 10.37
C ILE A 71 4.88 0.99 9.37
N ILE A 72 3.62 0.71 9.04
CA ILE A 72 3.22 -0.11 7.91
C ILE A 72 2.54 0.81 6.90
N GLU A 73 3.09 0.86 5.68
CA GLU A 73 2.46 1.49 4.54
C GLU A 73 1.74 0.43 3.71
N VAL A 74 0.46 0.65 3.43
CA VAL A 74 -0.33 -0.17 2.51
C VAL A 74 -0.75 0.70 1.34
N GLY A 75 -0.24 0.39 0.16
CA GLY A 75 -0.56 1.07 -1.09
C GLY A 75 -1.48 0.24 -1.99
N GLU A 76 -2.15 0.88 -2.93
CA GLU A 76 -2.74 0.16 -4.05
C GLU A 76 -1.65 -0.49 -4.91
N SER A 77 -1.90 -1.71 -5.38
CA SER A 77 -1.08 -2.31 -6.43
C SER A 77 -1.03 -1.41 -7.66
N MET A 78 0.16 -1.19 -8.21
CA MET A 78 0.33 -0.37 -9.41
C MET A 78 -0.37 -0.97 -10.65
N GLU A 79 -0.54 -2.29 -10.70
CA GLU A 79 -1.36 -2.94 -11.72
C GLU A 79 -2.83 -2.53 -11.58
N PHE A 80 -3.37 -2.52 -10.35
CA PHE A 80 -4.75 -2.07 -10.12
C PHE A 80 -4.94 -0.59 -10.45
N VAL A 81 -3.96 0.26 -10.11
CA VAL A 81 -3.95 1.67 -10.50
C VAL A 81 -3.98 1.81 -12.01
N ALA A 82 -3.16 1.04 -12.74
CA ALA A 82 -3.16 1.04 -14.21
C ALA A 82 -4.52 0.61 -14.79
N CYS A 83 -5.11 -0.47 -14.27
CA CYS A 83 -6.45 -0.93 -14.65
C CYS A 83 -7.51 0.15 -14.48
N ARG A 84 -7.50 0.87 -13.36
CA ARG A 84 -8.41 2.00 -13.11
C ARG A 84 -8.24 3.13 -14.13
N GLU A 85 -7.02 3.41 -14.58
CA GLU A 85 -6.79 4.42 -15.63
C GLU A 85 -7.28 3.91 -17.01
N PHE A 86 -7.12 2.62 -17.31
CA PHE A 86 -7.68 2.03 -18.53
C PHE A 86 -9.21 2.07 -18.56
N GLU A 87 -9.86 1.89 -17.40
CA GLU A 87 -11.32 2.02 -17.26
C GLU A 87 -11.82 3.43 -17.53
N LYS A 88 -11.00 4.45 -17.28
CA LYS A 88 -11.28 5.84 -17.64
C LYS A 88 -11.04 6.12 -19.13
N GLY A 89 -10.55 5.13 -19.89
CA GLY A 89 -10.31 5.22 -21.33
C GLY A 89 -8.92 5.73 -21.71
N LEU A 90 -7.96 5.78 -20.78
CA LEU A 90 -6.59 6.19 -21.10
C LEU A 90 -5.87 5.11 -21.92
N SER A 91 -5.02 5.55 -22.85
CA SER A 91 -4.13 4.66 -23.60
C SER A 91 -3.00 4.11 -22.72
N VAL A 92 -2.40 2.99 -23.14
CA VAL A 92 -1.23 2.39 -22.48
C VAL A 92 -0.10 3.41 -22.32
N GLN A 93 0.13 4.25 -23.33
CA GLN A 93 1.17 5.27 -23.33
C GLN A 93 0.90 6.41 -22.35
N GLU A 94 -0.35 6.86 -22.25
CA GLU A 94 -0.74 7.90 -21.28
C GLU A 94 -0.65 7.37 -19.86
N THR A 95 -1.19 6.17 -19.62
CA THR A 95 -1.11 5.51 -18.31
C THR A 95 0.34 5.34 -17.88
N ALA A 96 1.21 4.79 -18.73
CA ALA A 96 2.63 4.59 -18.41
C ALA A 96 3.35 5.88 -17.99
N ARG A 97 3.03 7.01 -18.63
CA ARG A 97 3.58 8.32 -18.24
C ARG A 97 3.06 8.80 -16.89
N ILE A 98 1.77 8.60 -16.61
CA ILE A 98 1.14 9.07 -15.36
C ILE A 98 1.64 8.26 -14.17
N ILE A 99 1.70 6.94 -14.31
CA ILE A 99 2.09 6.05 -13.21
C ILE A 99 3.61 5.85 -13.12
N GLU A 100 4.37 6.45 -14.04
CA GLU A 100 5.83 6.43 -14.10
C GLU A 100 6.45 5.02 -14.21
N HIS A 101 5.80 4.12 -14.97
CA HIS A 101 6.28 2.76 -15.20
C HIS A 101 6.68 2.51 -16.66
N PRO A 102 7.57 1.52 -16.93
CA PRO A 102 7.97 1.17 -18.30
C PRO A 102 6.78 0.79 -19.17
N LEU A 103 6.79 1.23 -20.44
CA LEU A 103 5.67 1.02 -21.37
C LEU A 103 5.36 -0.46 -21.56
N GLU A 104 6.39 -1.30 -21.61
CA GLU A 104 6.29 -2.75 -21.81
C GLU A 104 5.55 -3.42 -20.65
N LEU A 105 5.76 -2.94 -19.43
CA LEU A 105 5.08 -3.47 -18.24
C LEU A 105 3.61 -3.07 -18.25
N VAL A 106 3.32 -1.81 -18.57
CA VAL A 106 1.94 -1.31 -18.65
C VAL A 106 1.16 -1.97 -19.79
N GLN A 107 1.84 -2.29 -20.89
CA GLN A 107 1.28 -3.07 -22.00
C GLN A 107 0.86 -4.48 -21.54
N ALA A 108 1.71 -5.17 -20.78
CA ALA A 108 1.38 -6.49 -20.24
C ALA A 108 0.16 -6.44 -19.30
N TRP A 109 0.07 -5.42 -18.45
CA TRP A 109 -1.11 -5.20 -17.60
C TRP A 109 -2.37 -4.91 -18.41
N TYR A 110 -2.26 -4.12 -19.49
CA TYR A 110 -3.38 -3.82 -20.37
C TYR A 110 -3.93 -5.09 -21.05
N GLU A 111 -3.06 -5.98 -21.53
CA GLU A 111 -3.46 -7.25 -22.15
C GLU A 111 -4.20 -8.16 -21.17
N LYS A 112 -3.72 -8.24 -19.93
CA LYS A 112 -4.38 -8.99 -18.85
C LYS A 112 -5.75 -8.36 -18.50
N TYR A 113 -5.82 -7.04 -18.43
CA TYR A 113 -7.06 -6.29 -18.22
C TYR A 113 -8.10 -6.58 -19.31
N GLN A 114 -7.71 -6.57 -20.59
CA GLN A 114 -8.61 -6.90 -21.71
C GLN A 114 -9.13 -8.33 -21.63
N SER A 115 -8.25 -9.28 -21.27
CA SER A 115 -8.61 -10.70 -21.11
C SER A 115 -9.60 -10.96 -19.98
N THR A 116 -9.67 -10.05 -18.99
CA THR A 116 -10.57 -10.16 -17.83
C THR A 116 -11.96 -9.55 -18.12
N LYS A 117 -12.08 -8.75 -19.19
CA LYS A 117 -13.34 -8.10 -19.62
C LYS A 117 -14.11 -8.91 -20.68
N GLN A 118 -13.56 -10.01 -21.17
CA GLN A 118 -14.13 -10.88 -22.21
C GLN A 118 -14.88 -12.07 -21.60
#